data_AF-A0A959XZU5-F1
#
_entry.id   AF-A0A959XZU5-F1
#
_cell.length_a   1.000
_cell.length_b   1.000
_cell.length_c   1.000
_cell.angle_alpha   90.00
_cell.angle_beta   90.00
_cell.angle_gamma   90.00
#
_symmetry.space_group_name_H-M   'P 1'
#
loop_
_entity.id
_entity.type
_entity.pdbx_description
1 polymer ?
#
loop_
_entity_poly.entity_id
_entity_poly.type
_entity_poly.pdbx_seq_one_letter_code
_entity_poly.pdbx_strand_id
1 'polypeptide(L)'
;MFVRKDFLIISSTKNYSEALKTAKKAAVGQNIKLDLRGLSENKQSGLTLSEDQCQNEGWEYPAYYARGRWDDGVYISIEYSDAFTGFKPEYYMVVVASGNRSEYNYKRTYNKIKKTYKSAYSKSSKVYIGCMH
;
A
#
# COMPACT_ATOMS: atom_id res chain seq x y z
N MET A 1 -11.40 7.91 -13.42
CA MET A 1 -11.68 6.53 -13.89
C MET A 1 -11.31 5.55 -12.78
N PHE A 2 -11.99 4.41 -12.64
CA PHE A 2 -11.55 3.35 -11.72
C PHE A 2 -10.84 2.24 -12.50
N VAL A 3 -9.73 1.75 -11.97
CA VAL A 3 -9.04 0.57 -12.48
C VAL A 3 -8.94 -0.49 -11.40
N ARG A 4 -8.91 -1.76 -11.82
CA ARG A 4 -8.70 -2.88 -10.89
C ARG A 4 -7.20 -3.13 -10.73
N LYS A 5 -6.75 -3.21 -9.48
CA LYS A 5 -5.37 -3.58 -9.12
C LYS A 5 -5.39 -4.72 -8.12
N ASP A 6 -4.44 -5.64 -8.24
CA ASP A 6 -4.15 -6.64 -7.22
C ASP A 6 -3.09 -6.13 -6.26
N PHE A 7 -3.25 -6.43 -4.98
CA PHE A 7 -2.32 -6.05 -3.92
C PHE A 7 -1.81 -7.29 -3.19
N LEU A 8 -0.50 -7.46 -3.16
CA LEU A 8 0.17 -8.52 -2.40
C LEU A 8 0.45 -8.00 -0.99
N ILE A 9 -0.25 -8.56 -0.01
CA ILE A 9 -0.23 -8.11 1.38
C ILE A 9 0.38 -9.20 2.26
N ILE A 10 1.29 -8.82 3.15
CA ILE A 10 1.95 -9.77 4.09
C ILE A 10 1.47 -9.63 5.54
N SER A 11 0.87 -8.49 5.88
CA SER A 11 0.31 -8.22 7.21
C SER A 11 -0.78 -7.15 7.12
N SER A 12 -1.74 -7.21 8.03
CA SER A 12 -2.76 -6.19 8.25
C SER A 12 -2.97 -6.05 9.75
N THR A 13 -2.73 -4.87 10.31
CA THR A 13 -2.86 -4.60 11.76
C THR A 13 -3.49 -3.23 11.99
N LYS A 14 -4.12 -3.02 13.14
CA LYS A 14 -4.61 -1.70 13.56
C LYS A 14 -3.50 -0.79 14.12
N ASN A 15 -2.29 -1.33 14.33
CA ASN A 15 -1.17 -0.60 14.92
C ASN A 15 -0.12 -0.23 13.86
N TYR A 16 0.05 1.07 13.60
CA TYR A 16 1.01 1.55 12.61
C TYR A 16 2.46 1.15 12.93
N SER A 17 2.86 1.20 14.19
CA SER A 17 4.21 0.82 14.62
C SER A 17 4.50 -0.66 14.32
N GLU A 18 3.53 -1.55 14.51
CA GLU A 18 3.64 -2.96 14.12
C GLU A 18 3.72 -3.14 12.59
N ALA A 19 2.92 -2.38 11.83
CA ALA A 19 2.98 -2.38 10.37
C ALA A 19 4.36 -1.92 9.89
N LEU A 20 4.90 -0.85 10.46
CA LEU A 20 6.21 -0.29 10.14
C LEU A 20 7.36 -1.24 10.47
N LYS A 21 7.31 -1.88 11.63
CA LYS A 21 8.28 -2.92 12.00
C LYS A 21 8.25 -4.08 11.01
N THR A 22 7.05 -4.52 10.61
CA THR A 22 6.86 -5.59 9.63
C THR A 22 7.37 -5.19 8.25
N ALA A 23 7.06 -3.99 7.79
CA ALA A 23 7.50 -3.44 6.51
C ALA A 23 9.03 -3.36 6.43
N LYS A 24 9.68 -2.77 7.44
CA LYS A 24 11.16 -2.70 7.53
C LYS A 24 11.81 -4.08 7.54
N LYS A 25 11.28 -5.01 8.35
CA LYS A 25 11.79 -6.39 8.40
C LYS A 25 11.65 -7.09 7.04
N ALA A 26 10.52 -6.93 6.36
CA ALA A 26 10.28 -7.53 5.06
C ALA A 26 11.18 -6.93 3.97
N ALA A 27 11.42 -5.61 4.00
CA ALA A 27 12.30 -4.94 3.04
C ALA A 27 13.72 -5.48 3.10
N VAL A 28 14.29 -5.57 4.30
CA VAL A 28 15.62 -6.14 4.52
C VAL A 28 15.62 -7.64 4.17
N GLY A 29 14.71 -8.42 4.77
CA GLY A 29 14.71 -9.88 4.66
C GLY A 29 14.39 -10.41 3.25
N GLN A 30 13.74 -9.60 2.40
CA GLN A 30 13.41 -9.98 1.03
C GLN A 30 14.23 -9.22 -0.01
N ASN A 31 15.09 -8.29 0.40
CA ASN A 31 15.81 -7.38 -0.49
C ASN A 31 14.84 -6.69 -1.47
N ILE A 32 13.82 -6.03 -0.93
CA ILE A 32 12.82 -5.25 -1.68
C ILE A 32 12.84 -3.83 -1.15
N LYS A 33 12.80 -2.83 -2.04
CA LYS A 33 12.77 -1.40 -1.66
C LYS A 33 11.65 -1.13 -0.65
N LEU A 34 11.99 -0.48 0.46
CA LEU A 34 11.00 0.14 1.33
C LEU A 34 10.68 1.53 0.80
N ASP A 35 9.43 1.78 0.47
CA ASP A 35 8.93 3.07 0.03
C ASP A 35 7.60 3.36 0.71
N LEU A 36 7.64 4.22 1.73
CA LEU A 36 6.46 4.62 2.50
C LEU A 36 5.68 5.74 1.80
N ARG A 37 6.07 6.15 0.58
CA ARG A 37 5.34 7.10 -0.27
C ARG A 37 5.16 8.49 0.38
N GLY A 38 6.08 8.86 1.30
CA GLY A 38 5.97 10.09 2.09
C GLY A 38 4.82 10.09 3.12
N LEU A 39 4.16 8.95 3.32
CA LEU A 39 3.02 8.84 4.22
C LEU A 39 3.46 8.70 5.68
N SER A 40 2.69 9.31 6.57
CA SER A 40 2.80 9.16 8.02
C SER A 40 1.45 8.82 8.64
N GLU A 41 1.48 8.26 9.85
CA GLU A 41 0.25 7.96 10.60
C GLU A 41 -0.50 9.25 10.97
N ASN A 42 -1.81 9.23 10.75
CA ASN A 42 -2.71 10.29 11.15
C ASN A 42 -3.90 9.68 11.90
N LYS A 43 -4.23 10.23 13.07
CA LYS A 43 -5.29 9.67 13.92
C LYS A 43 -6.70 9.78 13.33
N GLN A 44 -6.92 10.71 12.40
CA GLN A 44 -8.22 10.95 11.77
C GLN A 44 -8.38 10.16 10.48
N SER A 45 -7.36 10.18 9.60
CA SER A 45 -7.41 9.56 8.27
C SER A 45 -6.68 8.21 8.16
N GLY A 46 -6.06 7.73 9.24
CA GLY A 46 -5.17 6.56 9.26
C GLY A 46 -3.78 6.90 8.73
N LEU A 47 -3.68 7.30 7.46
CA LEU A 47 -2.46 7.80 6.85
C LEU A 47 -2.68 9.17 6.23
N THR A 48 -1.62 9.97 6.14
CA THR A 48 -1.60 11.26 5.44
C THR A 48 -0.24 11.51 4.80
N LEU A 49 -0.23 12.26 3.70
CA LEU A 49 0.95 12.94 3.19
C LEU A 49 1.39 14.05 4.16
N SER A 50 2.62 14.54 4.00
CA SER A 50 3.01 15.78 4.68
C SER A 50 2.17 16.96 4.21
N GLU A 51 2.09 18.02 5.02
CA GLU A 51 1.39 19.25 4.67
C GLU A 51 1.98 19.87 3.39
N ASP A 52 3.31 19.95 3.27
CA ASP A 52 4.00 20.42 2.06
C ASP A 52 3.61 19.61 0.81
N GLN A 53 3.50 18.28 0.94
CA GLN A 53 3.08 17.42 -0.17
C GLN A 53 1.62 17.66 -0.55
N CYS A 54 0.73 17.87 0.42
CA CYS A 54 -0.66 18.22 0.16
C CYS A 54 -0.75 19.55 -0.61
N GLN A 55 -0.03 20.58 -0.14
CA GLN A 55 -0.01 21.90 -0.78
C GLN A 55 0.54 21.86 -2.20
N ASN A 56 1.63 21.12 -2.44
CA ASN A 56 2.23 20.96 -3.77
C ASN A 56 1.29 20.24 -4.77
N GLU A 57 0.40 19.37 -4.27
CA GLU A 57 -0.62 18.68 -5.07
C GLU A 57 -1.94 19.49 -5.16
N GLY A 58 -2.03 20.63 -4.48
CA GLY A 58 -3.24 21.46 -4.42
C GLY A 58 -4.36 20.87 -3.56
N TRP A 59 -4.02 20.06 -2.55
CA TRP A 59 -4.97 19.38 -1.67
C TRP A 59 -4.96 19.96 -0.26
N GLU A 60 -6.12 19.88 0.41
CA GLU A 60 -6.24 20.22 1.83
C GLU A 60 -5.61 19.13 2.71
N TYR A 61 -4.86 19.53 3.73
CA TYR A 61 -4.33 18.60 4.72
C TYR A 61 -5.41 18.28 5.78
N PRO A 62 -5.58 17.01 6.20
CA PRO A 62 -4.84 15.82 5.78
C PRO A 62 -5.35 15.23 4.46
N ALA A 63 -4.42 14.78 3.60
CA ALA A 63 -4.74 14.09 2.35
C ALA A 63 -4.00 12.76 2.21
N TYR A 64 -4.66 11.80 1.59
CA TYR A 64 -4.12 10.48 1.28
C TYR A 64 -4.59 10.03 -0.10
N TYR A 65 -3.72 9.34 -0.84
CA TYR A 65 -4.08 8.66 -2.08
C TYR A 65 -3.61 7.20 -2.08
N ALA A 66 -4.54 6.33 -2.48
CA ALA A 66 -4.29 4.90 -2.58
C ALA A 66 -3.12 4.58 -3.53
N ARG A 67 -2.26 3.65 -3.12
CA ARG A 67 -1.35 2.96 -4.05
C ARG A 67 -2.14 2.30 -5.18
N GLY A 68 -1.57 2.26 -6.38
CA GLY A 68 -2.27 1.89 -7.60
C GLY A 68 -2.75 3.11 -8.40
N ARG A 69 -2.74 4.31 -7.80
CA ARG A 69 -3.01 5.58 -8.49
C ARG A 69 -1.73 6.06 -9.17
N TRP A 70 -1.62 5.80 -10.47
CA TRP A 70 -0.42 6.11 -11.29
C TRP A 70 0.88 5.48 -10.77
N ASP A 71 0.77 4.49 -9.88
CA ASP A 71 1.88 3.93 -9.10
C ASP A 71 1.62 2.45 -8.87
N ASP A 72 2.44 1.59 -9.48
CA ASP A 72 2.40 0.14 -9.38
C ASP A 72 3.80 -0.45 -9.35
N GLY A 73 3.88 -1.75 -9.09
CA GLY A 73 5.11 -2.51 -9.15
C GLY A 73 5.51 -3.10 -7.80
N VAL A 74 6.79 -3.45 -7.68
CA VAL A 74 7.34 -4.22 -6.56
C VAL A 74 8.13 -3.31 -5.63
N TYR A 75 7.51 -2.97 -4.51
CA TYR A 75 8.13 -2.26 -3.39
C TYR A 75 7.22 -2.40 -2.17
N ILE A 76 7.82 -2.34 -0.98
CA ILE A 76 7.10 -2.45 0.28
C ILE A 76 6.62 -1.07 0.71
N SER A 77 5.31 -0.94 0.91
CA SER A 77 4.65 0.23 1.48
C SER A 77 3.69 -0.15 2.59
N ILE A 78 3.19 0.86 3.28
CA ILE A 78 2.09 0.73 4.22
C ILE A 78 0.93 1.52 3.64
N GLU A 79 -0.22 0.87 3.50
CA GLU A 79 -1.43 1.47 2.96
C GLU A 79 -2.56 1.37 3.99
N TYR A 80 -3.49 2.31 3.98
CA TYR A 80 -4.64 2.28 4.88
C TYR A 80 -5.84 1.65 4.18
N SER A 81 -6.46 0.66 4.81
CA SER A 81 -7.49 -0.18 4.20
C SER A 81 -8.70 0.57 3.68
N ASP A 82 -9.03 1.72 4.27
CA ASP A 82 -10.27 2.45 3.98
C ASP A 82 -10.30 3.01 2.57
N ALA A 83 -9.13 3.19 1.97
CA ALA A 83 -9.02 3.64 0.59
C ALA A 83 -9.22 2.52 -0.45
N PHE A 84 -9.42 1.27 -0.01
CA PHE A 84 -9.53 0.11 -0.89
C PHE A 84 -10.87 -0.62 -0.67
N THR A 85 -11.72 -0.58 -1.68
CA THR A 85 -13.02 -1.27 -1.65
C THR A 85 -12.86 -2.77 -1.39
N GLY A 86 -13.68 -3.28 -0.48
CA GLY A 86 -13.74 -4.70 -0.12
C GLY A 86 -12.71 -5.13 0.91
N PHE A 87 -11.83 -4.24 1.37
CA PHE A 87 -11.02 -4.47 2.57
C PHE A 87 -11.82 -4.16 3.84
N LYS A 88 -11.45 -4.81 4.93
CA LYS A 88 -12.00 -4.46 6.25
C LYS A 88 -11.38 -3.12 6.65
N PRO A 89 -12.19 -2.11 7.05
CA PRO A 89 -11.69 -0.79 7.38
C PRO A 89 -10.86 -0.79 8.67
N GLU A 90 -10.10 0.29 8.87
CA GLU A 90 -9.23 0.59 10.01
C GLU A 90 -8.01 -0.32 10.18
N TYR A 91 -7.37 -0.72 9.08
CA TYR A 91 -6.13 -1.49 9.10
C TYR A 91 -5.02 -0.84 8.28
N TYR A 92 -3.82 -0.84 8.85
CA TYR A 92 -2.57 -0.64 8.13
C TYR A 92 -2.17 -1.95 7.47
N MET A 93 -2.10 -1.94 6.14
CA MET A 93 -1.74 -3.06 5.31
C MET A 93 -0.29 -2.92 4.86
N VAL A 94 0.54 -3.95 5.09
CA VAL A 94 1.89 -4.00 4.55
C VAL A 94 1.82 -4.62 3.16
N VAL A 95 1.94 -3.78 2.13
CA VAL A 95 1.81 -4.13 0.72
C VAL A 95 3.20 -4.29 0.11
N VAL A 96 3.46 -5.41 -0.57
CA VAL A 96 4.75 -5.74 -1.20
C VAL A 96 4.74 -5.49 -2.71
N ALA A 97 3.58 -5.61 -3.34
CA ALA A 97 3.40 -5.33 -4.75
C ALA A 97 1.98 -4.88 -5.04
N SER A 98 1.83 -4.02 -6.05
CA SER A 98 0.54 -3.75 -6.70
C SER A 98 0.67 -3.87 -8.21
N GLY A 99 -0.42 -4.19 -8.91
CA GLY A 99 -0.45 -4.25 -10.37
C GLY A 99 -1.39 -5.34 -10.89
N ASN A 100 -1.13 -5.85 -12.09
CA ASN A 100 -1.86 -7.00 -12.64
C ASN A 100 -1.18 -8.31 -12.21
N ARG A 101 -1.95 -9.22 -11.61
CA ARG A 101 -1.45 -10.51 -11.11
C ARG A 101 -0.81 -11.41 -12.19
N SER A 102 -1.17 -11.24 -13.46
CA SER A 102 -0.59 -12.00 -14.57
C SER A 102 0.80 -11.51 -14.96
N GLU A 103 1.20 -10.30 -14.56
CA GLU A 103 2.52 -9.76 -14.87
C GLU A 103 3.63 -10.57 -14.21
N TYR A 104 4.72 -10.77 -14.95
CA TYR A 104 5.84 -11.61 -14.53
C TYR A 104 6.39 -11.19 -13.17
N ASN A 105 6.64 -9.89 -12.98
CA ASN A 105 7.21 -9.36 -11.73
C ASN A 105 6.27 -9.57 -10.53
N TYR A 106 4.96 -9.42 -10.72
CA TYR A 106 3.98 -9.68 -9.66
C TYR A 106 3.96 -11.17 -9.30
N LYS A 107 3.81 -12.06 -10.29
CA LYS A 107 3.75 -13.51 -10.08
C LYS A 107 5.03 -14.05 -9.43
N ARG A 108 6.21 -13.60 -9.88
CA ARG A 108 7.50 -13.96 -9.31
C ARG A 108 7.59 -13.51 -7.84
N THR A 109 7.21 -12.26 -7.55
CA THR A 109 7.22 -11.71 -6.20
C THR A 109 6.26 -12.46 -5.29
N TYR A 110 5.04 -12.73 -5.74
CA TYR A 110 4.05 -13.52 -5.00
C TYR A 110 4.61 -14.88 -4.59
N ASN A 111 5.19 -15.62 -5.54
CA ASN A 111 5.75 -16.95 -5.28
C ASN A 111 6.93 -16.90 -4.30
N LYS A 112 7.80 -15.88 -4.40
CA LYS A 112 8.90 -15.66 -3.45
C LYS A 112 8.36 -15.36 -2.04
N ILE A 113 7.46 -14.39 -1.92
CA ILE A 113 6.92 -13.93 -0.65
C ILE A 113 6.12 -15.02 0.06
N LYS A 114 5.30 -15.79 -0.65
CA LYS A 114 4.53 -16.90 -0.06
C LYS A 114 5.39 -18.01 0.54
N LYS A 115 6.66 -18.16 0.13
CA LYS A 115 7.57 -19.12 0.76
C LYS A 115 7.90 -18.71 2.20
N THR A 116 8.14 -17.42 2.43
CA THR A 116 8.53 -16.87 3.74
C THR A 116 7.33 -16.43 4.59
N TYR A 117 6.35 -15.77 3.99
CA TYR A 117 5.15 -15.23 4.65
C TYR A 117 3.94 -16.09 4.26
N LYS A 118 3.67 -17.15 5.03
CA LYS A 118 2.59 -18.10 4.71
C LYS A 118 1.20 -17.45 4.72
N SER A 119 1.00 -16.45 5.57
CA SER A 119 -0.22 -15.64 5.66
C SER A 119 -0.38 -14.63 4.52
N ALA A 120 0.66 -14.40 3.71
CA ALA A 120 0.58 -13.39 2.64
C ALA A 120 -0.53 -13.73 1.65
N TYR A 121 -1.26 -12.74 1.16
CA TYR A 121 -2.34 -12.98 0.22
C TYR A 121 -2.38 -11.90 -0.86
N SER A 122 -3.07 -12.20 -1.95
CA SER A 122 -3.31 -11.24 -3.02
C SER A 122 -4.79 -10.94 -3.06
N LYS A 123 -5.17 -9.67 -3.00
CA LYS A 123 -6.57 -9.24 -3.09
C LYS A 123 -6.69 -8.03 -4.00
N SER A 124 -7.72 -8.04 -4.84
CA SER A 124 -7.96 -6.95 -5.78
C SER A 124 -8.87 -5.86 -5.20
N SER A 125 -8.58 -4.60 -5.50
CA SER A 125 -9.49 -3.46 -5.26
C SER A 125 -9.62 -2.60 -6.51
N LYS A 126 -10.69 -1.82 -6.57
CA LYS A 126 -10.77 -0.67 -7.47
C LYS A 126 -9.94 0.47 -6.89
N VAL A 127 -9.16 1.14 -7.73
CA VAL A 127 -8.39 2.34 -7.39
C VAL A 127 -8.82 3.45 -8.33
N TYR A 128 -9.09 4.63 -7.77
CA TYR A 128 -9.40 5.81 -8.57
C TYR A 128 -8.12 6.37 -9.20
N ILE A 129 -8.13 6.45 -10.53
CA ILE A 129 -7.12 7.11 -11.35
C ILE A 129 -7.79 8.30 -12.03
N GLY A 130 -7.49 9.48 -11.51
CA GLY A 130 -7.98 10.77 -11.99
C GLY A 130 -7.49 11.88 -11.08
N CYS A 131 -7.63 13.13 -11.54
CA CYS A 131 -7.55 14.27 -10.64
C CYS A 131 -8.78 14.22 -9.72
N MET A 132 -8.55 14.41 -8.42
CA MET A 132 -9.61 14.82 -7.51
C MET A 132 -9.59 16.33 -7.60
N HIS A 133 -10.56 16.91 -8.32
CA HIS A 133 -10.80 18.36 -8.36
C HIS A 133 -11.95 18.66 -7.40
#